data_AF-A0A5P0ZGK0-F1
#
_entry.id   AF-A0A5P0ZGK0-F1
#
_cell.length_a   1.000
_cell.length_b   1.000
_cell.length_c   1.000
_cell.angle_alpha   90.00
_cell.angle_beta   90.00
_cell.angle_gamma   90.00
#
_symmetry.space_group_name_H-M   'P 1'
#
loop_
_entity.id
_entity.type
_entity.pdbx_description
1 polymer ?
#
loop_
_entity_poly.entity_id
_entity_poly.type
_entity_poly.pdbx_seq_one_letter_code
_entity_poly.pdbx_strand_id
1 'polypeptide(L)'
;MGPYDPIKHYELHYRPIEDEVNHPTHYNQGILEVIDAMKAMTDDEYRGFLRGNALKYIYRLGSKDNPKQDGEKAKYYIDWLIKSYEGDTTK
;
A
#
# COMPACT_ATOMS: atom_id res chain seq x y z
N MET A 1 16.10 45.06 -5.97
CA MET A 1 15.98 43.84 -5.14
C MET A 1 15.15 44.21 -3.92
N GLY A 2 13.92 43.71 -3.83
CA GLY A 2 13.04 43.98 -2.68
C GLY A 2 13.50 43.21 -1.43
N PRO A 3 13.08 43.63 -0.22
CA PRO A 3 13.45 42.96 1.01
C PRO A 3 12.91 41.52 1.03
N TYR A 4 13.74 40.60 1.53
CA TYR A 4 13.36 39.22 1.78
C TYR A 4 12.20 39.18 2.78
N ASP A 5 11.05 38.68 2.33
CA ASP A 5 9.86 38.43 3.16
C ASP A 5 9.83 36.93 3.52
N PRO A 6 10.19 36.56 4.77
CA PRO A 6 10.25 35.17 5.18
C PRO A 6 8.87 34.50 5.25
N ILE A 7 7.79 35.27 5.36
CA ILE A 7 6.44 34.73 5.55
C ILE A 7 5.89 34.21 4.21
N LYS A 8 6.16 34.92 3.10
CA LYS A 8 5.77 34.44 1.75
C LYS A 8 6.49 33.16 1.31
N HIS A 9 7.67 32.87 1.83
CA HIS A 9 8.41 31.66 1.48
C HIS A 9 7.84 30.41 2.17
N TYR A 10 7.25 30.58 3.37
CA TYR A 10 6.60 29.50 4.12
C TYR A 10 5.28 29.03 3.46
N GLU A 11 4.48 29.94 2.89
CA GLU A 11 3.19 29.58 2.28
C GLU A 11 3.31 28.77 0.97
N LEU A 12 4.44 28.85 0.26
CA LEU A 12 4.66 28.17 -1.03
C LEU A 12 4.92 26.66 -0.93
N HIS A 13 5.09 26.11 0.28
CA HIS A 13 5.46 24.71 0.47
C HIS A 13 4.44 23.87 1.25
N TYR A 14 3.22 24.38 1.48
CA TYR A 14 2.14 23.54 2.00
C TYR A 14 1.57 22.65 0.89
N ARG A 15 2.30 21.59 0.53
CA ARG A 15 1.69 20.45 -0.14
C ARG A 15 0.93 19.66 0.93
N PRO A 16 -0.38 19.38 0.76
CA PRO A 16 -1.03 18.38 1.59
C PRO A 16 -0.19 17.11 1.47
N ILE A 17 0.18 16.53 2.61
CA ILE A 17 0.78 15.19 2.65
C ILE A 17 -0.30 14.28 2.08
N GLU A 18 -0.20 13.95 0.79
CA GLU A 18 -1.05 12.93 0.18
C GLU A 18 -0.86 11.68 1.04
N ASP A 19 -1.98 11.09 1.49
CA ASP A 19 -1.97 9.87 2.28
C ASP A 19 -1.51 8.73 1.38
N GLU A 20 -0.20 8.63 1.12
CA GLU A 20 0.40 7.59 0.28
C GLU A 20 0.33 6.20 0.93
N VAL A 21 -0.13 6.14 2.19
CA VAL A 21 -0.34 4.89 2.92
C VAL A 21 -1.71 4.30 2.57
N ASN A 22 -2.77 5.10 2.59
CA ASN A 22 -4.12 4.64 2.27
C ASN A 22 -4.53 4.88 0.80
N HIS A 23 -3.97 5.89 0.14
CA HIS A 23 -4.32 6.33 -1.22
C HIS A 23 -3.12 6.77 -2.07
N PRO A 24 -2.17 5.87 -2.35
CA PRO A 24 -1.05 6.18 -3.23
C PRO A 24 -1.51 6.56 -4.66
N THR A 25 -1.04 7.70 -5.16
CA THR A 25 -1.43 8.35 -6.44
C THR A 25 -1.22 7.46 -7.67
N HIS A 26 -0.35 6.45 -7.56
CA HIS A 26 0.03 5.53 -8.64
C HIS A 26 -0.73 4.17 -8.66
N TYR A 27 -1.84 4.02 -7.92
CA TYR A 27 -2.60 2.76 -7.90
C TYR A 27 -4.06 2.83 -8.40
N ASN A 28 -4.57 4.03 -8.67
CA ASN A 28 -6.00 4.22 -8.97
C ASN A 28 -6.46 3.68 -10.34
N GLN A 29 -5.55 3.23 -11.20
CA GLN A 29 -5.88 2.65 -12.51
C GLN A 29 -5.81 1.12 -12.55
N GLY A 30 -5.21 0.44 -11.55
CA GLY A 30 -4.95 -1.00 -11.62
C GLY A 30 -5.50 -1.84 -10.46
N ILE A 31 -5.91 -1.22 -9.34
CA ILE A 31 -6.42 -1.99 -8.18
C ILE A 31 -7.70 -2.74 -8.53
N LEU A 32 -8.63 -2.13 -9.27
CA LEU A 32 -9.89 -2.76 -9.63
C LEU A 32 -9.66 -3.96 -10.56
N GLU A 33 -8.82 -3.79 -11.60
CA GLU A 33 -8.49 -4.86 -12.54
C GLU A 33 -7.71 -6.01 -11.89
N VAL A 34 -6.82 -5.71 -10.95
CA VAL A 34 -6.07 -6.75 -10.21
C VAL A 34 -6.98 -7.48 -9.22
N ILE A 35 -7.84 -6.77 -8.48
CA ILE A 35 -8.82 -7.40 -7.58
C ILE A 35 -9.79 -8.28 -8.38
N ASP A 36 -10.23 -7.84 -9.56
CA ASP A 36 -11.12 -8.62 -10.42
C ASP A 36 -10.41 -9.82 -11.05
N ALA A 37 -9.13 -9.71 -11.44
CA ALA A 37 -8.31 -10.85 -11.86
C ALA A 37 -8.10 -11.85 -10.71
N MET A 38 -7.94 -11.36 -9.48
CA MET A 38 -7.76 -12.20 -8.29
C MET A 38 -9.04 -12.95 -7.90
N LYS A 39 -10.23 -12.45 -8.24
CA LYS A 39 -11.49 -13.21 -8.07
C LYS A 39 -11.65 -14.37 -9.06
N ALA A 40 -10.88 -14.38 -10.15
CA ALA A 40 -10.86 -15.47 -11.12
C ALA A 40 -9.79 -16.54 -10.79
N MET A 41 -8.94 -16.29 -9.78
CA MET A 41 -7.92 -17.21 -9.32
C MET A 41 -8.49 -18.27 -8.39
N THR A 42 -7.85 -19.44 -8.35
CA THR A 42 -8.09 -20.45 -7.30
C THR A 42 -7.66 -19.92 -5.93
N ASP A 43 -8.23 -20.46 -4.86
CA ASP A 43 -7.85 -20.11 -3.47
C ASP A 43 -6.33 -20.21 -3.23
N ASP A 44 -5.69 -21.22 -3.82
CA ASP A 44 -4.25 -21.45 -3.66
C ASP A 44 -3.41 -20.40 -4.40
N GLU A 45 -3.85 -19.95 -5.57
CA GLU A 45 -3.21 -18.85 -6.31
C GLU A 45 -3.37 -17.52 -5.55
N TYR A 46 -4.56 -17.23 -5.03
CA TYR A 46 -4.81 -16.05 -4.20
C TYR A 46 -3.92 -16.06 -2.95
N ARG A 47 -3.89 -17.17 -2.21
CA ARG A 47 -3.01 -17.35 -1.05
C ARG A 47 -1.53 -17.22 -1.43
N GLY A 48 -1.13 -17.76 -2.59
CA GLY A 48 0.21 -17.62 -3.15
C GLY A 48 0.60 -16.15 -3.39
N PHE A 49 -0.31 -15.37 -3.98
CA PHE A 49 -0.12 -13.93 -4.18
C PHE A 49 0.05 -13.17 -2.86
N LEU A 50 -0.78 -13.47 -1.85
CA LEU A 50 -0.69 -12.83 -0.55
C LEU A 50 0.64 -13.15 0.15
N ARG A 51 1.08 -14.43 0.12
CA ARG A 51 2.38 -14.86 0.66
C ARG A 51 3.54 -14.12 -0.03
N GLY A 52 3.53 -14.02 -1.35
CA GLY A 52 4.56 -13.35 -2.13
C GLY A 52 4.68 -11.86 -1.78
N ASN A 53 3.55 -11.16 -1.63
CA ASN A 53 3.55 -9.74 -1.27
C ASN A 53 3.99 -9.52 0.18
N ALA A 54 3.55 -10.35 1.13
CA ALA A 54 4.03 -10.28 2.51
C ALA A 54 5.56 -10.43 2.56
N LEU A 55 6.12 -11.44 1.88
CA LEU A 55 7.57 -11.65 1.80
C LEU A 55 8.29 -10.46 1.16
N LYS A 56 7.76 -9.93 0.06
CA LYS A 56 8.30 -8.74 -0.63
C LYS A 56 8.45 -7.56 0.33
N TYR A 57 7.43 -7.26 1.12
CA TYR A 57 7.48 -6.12 2.05
C TYR A 57 8.37 -6.38 3.27
N ILE A 58 8.42 -7.62 3.78
CA ILE A 58 9.39 -8.01 4.80
C ILE A 58 10.83 -7.81 4.29
N TYR A 59 11.14 -8.25 3.06
CA TYR A 59 12.47 -8.08 2.46
C TYR A 59 12.84 -6.61 2.23
N ARG A 60 11.85 -5.74 2.02
CA ARG A 60 12.06 -4.30 1.80
C ARG A 60 12.28 -3.49 3.06
N LEU A 61 12.03 -4.06 4.25
CA LEU A 61 12.14 -3.35 5.53
C LEU A 61 13.46 -2.57 5.64
N GLY A 62 13.34 -1.25 5.60
CA GLY A 62 14.45 -0.31 5.74
C GLY A 62 15.47 -0.30 4.61
N SER A 63 15.21 -0.97 3.48
CA SER A 63 16.08 -0.96 2.31
C SER A 63 15.60 -0.05 1.18
N LYS A 64 14.33 0.37 1.16
CA LYS A 64 13.78 1.22 0.11
C LYS A 64 12.81 2.31 0.59
N ASP A 65 11.68 1.92 1.18
CA ASP A 65 10.67 2.87 1.65
C ASP A 65 10.80 3.07 3.17
N ASN A 66 9.90 3.85 3.77
CA ASN A 66 9.83 3.97 5.23
C ASN A 66 9.64 2.57 5.86
N PRO A 67 10.55 2.11 6.75
CA PRO A 67 10.45 0.78 7.36
C PRO A 67 9.11 0.49 8.02
N LYS A 68 8.47 1.52 8.61
CA LYS A 68 7.14 1.39 9.23
C LYS A 68 6.08 1.07 8.19
N GLN A 69 6.10 1.77 7.05
CA GLN A 69 5.13 1.58 5.97
C GLN A 69 5.28 0.19 5.32
N ASP A 70 6.52 -0.29 5.14
CA ASP A 70 6.77 -1.65 4.66
C ASP A 70 6.25 -2.70 5.67
N GLY A 71 6.48 -2.48 6.96
CA GLY A 71 5.95 -3.34 8.03
C GLY A 71 4.42 -3.38 8.06
N GLU A 72 3.75 -2.23 7.94
CA GLU A 72 2.29 -2.14 7.89
C GLU A 72 1.72 -2.84 6.65
N LYS A 73 2.36 -2.69 5.48
CA LYS A 73 1.96 -3.41 4.26
C LYS A 73 2.14 -4.91 4.42
N ALA A 74 3.27 -5.37 4.96
CA ALA A 74 3.49 -6.81 5.23
C ALA A 74 2.42 -7.39 6.16
N LYS A 75 2.11 -6.68 7.26
CA LYS A 75 1.05 -7.06 8.18
C LYS A 75 -0.30 -7.18 7.48
N TYR A 76 -0.63 -6.23 6.63
CA TYR A 76 -1.91 -6.21 5.91
C TYR A 76 -2.11 -7.45 5.01
N TYR A 77 -1.07 -7.85 4.27
CA TYR A 77 -1.12 -9.07 3.45
C TYR A 77 -1.22 -10.35 4.28
N ILE A 78 -0.60 -10.39 5.47
CA ILE A 78 -0.72 -11.51 6.40
C ILE A 78 -2.14 -11.60 6.97
N ASP A 79 -2.74 -10.48 7.35
CA ASP A 79 -4.12 -10.44 7.87
C ASP A 79 -5.12 -10.95 6.82
N TRP A 80 -4.95 -10.55 5.56
CA TRP A 80 -5.75 -11.07 4.44
C TRP A 80 -5.51 -12.56 4.19
N LEU A 81 -4.26 -13.02 4.31
CA LEU A 81 -3.93 -14.43 4.15
C LEU A 81 -4.62 -15.27 5.21
N ILE A 82 -4.62 -14.82 6.47
CA ILE A 82 -5.33 -15.49 7.57
C ILE A 82 -6.83 -15.56 7.28
N LYS A 83 -7.45 -14.43 6.91
CA LYS A 83 -8.87 -14.38 6.53
C LYS A 83 -9.22 -15.33 5.40
N SER A 84 -8.32 -15.54 4.44
CA SER A 84 -8.54 -16.50 3.34
C SER A 84 -8.61 -17.97 3.78
N TYR A 85 -8.20 -18.31 5.01
CA TYR A 85 -8.38 -19.63 5.61
C TYR A 85 -9.58 -19.73 6.57
N GLU A 86 -10.11 -18.60 7.05
CA GLU A 86 -11.23 -18.57 8.01
C GLU A 86 -12.58 -18.88 7.38
N GLY A 87 -12.63 -19.01 6.05
CA GLY A 87 -13.77 -19.54 5.32
C GLY A 87 -14.65 -18.45 4.72
N ASP A 88 -14.72 -18.49 3.40
CA ASP A 88 -15.88 -18.43 2.53
C ASP A 88 -17.25 -18.62 3.23
N THR A 89 -17.62 -17.69 4.11
CA THR A 89 -18.90 -17.76 4.84
C THR A 89 -20.05 -17.16 4.03
N THR A 90 -19.83 -16.69 2.81
CA THR A 90 -20.92 -16.22 1.94
C THR A 90 -20.53 -16.23 0.45
N LYS A 91 -21.07 -17.24 -0.25
CA LYS A 91 -21.40 -17.31 -1.69
C LYS A 91 -20.35 -17.81 -2.68
#